data_AF-A0A2D7X2J7-F1
#
_entry.id   AF-A0A2D7X2J7-F1
#
_cell.length_a   1.000
_cell.length_b   1.000
_cell.length_c   1.000
_cell.angle_alpha   90.00
_cell.angle_beta   90.00
_cell.angle_gamma   90.00
#
_symmetry.space_group_name_H-M   'P 1'
#
loop_
_entity.id
_entity.type
_entity.pdbx_description
1 polymer ?
#
loop_
_entity_poly.entity_id
_entity_poly.type
_entity_poly.pdbx_seq_one_letter_code
_entity_poly.pdbx_strand_id
1 'polypeptide(L)'
;MNEDMKAEVIKSAQYIGLSEEEALAKFVEVCEENGIETTNPIAKGVWRNYVANVRRTQEGDSNNNNNNNDSFYKAAFGFFVSLEEPRDMMAWNRMKAKEEFMRDADNALEKGIVAIANENALGKWVISRYQHGEYEEKTISSLPAGAEETEDGRYYIPLDNTPVYMNGGKNAQYGKPLPPQQMRRSGVFYGSIGTGEMKPYFFSYKNQGGVDFAPNTFEWVHFLCVANDAGTDIYGAKDLTVNSLSLNSEMSPDNELFRDMSNFNFEDCLRNNFGSHLTPLMELDRAHIQRQELPSKERYVITDGTVTNMNMTPTKNGNRIINITDIDYELDYSDGSGIVTCWIPPHLNIDFGIQSSVIIVGRTSQRTTDEGVEPTTINASGIYCTLKHGSAVEVSQPVEDNFDWF
;
A
#
# COMPACT_ATOMS: atom_id res chain seq x y z
N MET A 1 -3.82 -28.50 -23.28
CA MET A 1 -3.17 -27.17 -23.37
C MET A 1 -3.97 -26.25 -24.29
N ASN A 2 -4.27 -25.02 -23.88
CA ASN A 2 -4.94 -24.01 -24.72
C ASN A 2 -3.92 -23.22 -25.58
N GLU A 3 -4.39 -22.48 -26.60
CA GLU A 3 -3.52 -21.73 -27.51
C GLU A 3 -2.71 -20.63 -26.81
N ASP A 4 -3.29 -19.96 -25.82
CA ASP A 4 -2.62 -18.92 -25.04
C ASP A 4 -1.43 -19.46 -24.23
N MET A 5 -1.57 -20.65 -23.64
CA MET A 5 -0.49 -21.30 -22.90
C MET A 5 0.62 -21.78 -23.84
N LYS A 6 0.25 -22.30 -25.01
CA LYS A 6 1.22 -22.68 -26.04
C LYS A 6 2.05 -21.47 -26.49
N ALA A 7 1.42 -20.33 -26.70
CA ALA A 7 2.09 -19.08 -27.07
C ALA A 7 3.04 -18.57 -25.96
N GLU A 8 2.65 -18.66 -24.69
CA GLU A 8 3.50 -18.31 -23.55
C GLU A 8 4.74 -19.19 -23.48
N VAL A 9 4.57 -20.51 -23.61
CA VAL A 9 5.67 -21.49 -23.57
C VAL A 9 6.68 -21.22 -24.66
N ILE A 10 6.22 -21.10 -25.91
CA ILE A 10 7.08 -20.81 -27.07
C ILE A 10 7.80 -19.48 -26.92
N LYS A 11 7.10 -18.42 -26.48
CA LYS A 11 7.71 -17.11 -26.28
C LYS A 11 8.80 -17.14 -25.21
N SER A 12 8.53 -17.82 -24.10
CA SER A 12 9.48 -17.92 -22.98
C SER A 12 10.71 -18.79 -23.29
N ALA A 13 10.56 -19.78 -24.18
CA ALA A 13 11.62 -20.68 -24.63
C ALA A 13 12.80 -19.94 -25.27
N GLN A 14 12.51 -18.85 -25.99
CA GLN A 14 13.51 -17.97 -26.61
C GLN A 14 14.49 -17.39 -25.59
N TYR A 15 14.06 -17.19 -24.34
CA TYR A 15 14.90 -16.59 -23.29
C TYR A 15 15.73 -17.62 -22.52
N ILE A 16 15.47 -18.92 -22.71
CA ILE A 16 16.21 -20.02 -22.08
C ILE A 16 16.90 -20.93 -23.09
N GLY A 17 16.86 -20.57 -24.37
CA GLY A 17 17.58 -21.27 -25.44
C GLY A 17 17.00 -22.64 -25.81
N LEU A 18 15.71 -22.89 -25.56
CA LEU A 18 15.03 -24.12 -25.97
C LEU A 18 14.33 -23.94 -27.32
N SER A 19 14.31 -24.98 -28.14
CA SER A 19 13.43 -25.03 -29.31
C SER A 19 11.95 -25.14 -28.89
N GLU A 20 11.03 -24.84 -29.80
CA GLU A 20 9.59 -24.90 -29.51
C GLU A 20 9.14 -26.30 -29.05
N GLU A 21 9.66 -27.36 -29.69
CA GLU A 21 9.33 -28.75 -29.35
C GLU A 21 9.88 -29.13 -27.97
N GLU A 22 11.11 -28.74 -27.66
CA GLU A 22 11.74 -28.99 -26.35
C GLU A 22 11.03 -28.23 -25.23
N ALA A 23 10.63 -26.98 -25.47
CA ALA A 23 9.93 -26.18 -24.47
C ALA A 23 8.53 -26.73 -24.16
N LEU A 24 7.83 -27.24 -25.17
CA LEU A 24 6.53 -27.87 -24.98
C LEU A 24 6.65 -29.21 -24.24
N ALA A 25 7.66 -30.02 -24.57
CA ALA A 25 7.94 -31.25 -23.83
C ALA A 25 8.32 -30.95 -22.37
N LYS A 26 9.18 -29.95 -22.16
CA LYS A 26 9.63 -29.54 -20.82
C LYS A 26 8.52 -28.94 -19.99
N PHE A 27 7.59 -28.22 -20.63
CA PHE A 27 6.39 -27.72 -19.97
C PHE A 27 5.50 -28.85 -19.44
N VAL A 28 5.29 -29.90 -20.24
CA VAL A 28 4.53 -31.09 -19.82
C VAL A 28 5.23 -31.78 -18.64
N GLU A 29 6.54 -31.98 -18.73
CA GLU A 29 7.35 -32.59 -17.66
C GLU A 29 7.26 -31.78 -16.36
N VAL A 30 7.44 -30.46 -16.41
CA VAL A 30 7.33 -29.57 -15.24
C VAL A 30 5.91 -29.61 -14.65
N CYS A 31 4.88 -29.73 -15.48
CA CYS A 31 3.51 -29.89 -15.01
C CYS A 31 3.28 -31.24 -14.32
N GLU A 32 3.80 -32.33 -14.89
CA GLU A 32 3.72 -33.68 -14.32
C GLU A 32 4.47 -33.78 -12.98
N GLU A 33 5.69 -33.24 -12.89
CA GLU A 33 6.49 -33.18 -11.66
C GLU A 33 5.77 -32.44 -10.53
N ASN A 34 4.92 -31.46 -10.87
CA ASN A 34 4.16 -30.66 -9.92
C ASN A 34 2.71 -31.13 -9.75
N GLY A 35 2.34 -32.27 -10.35
CA GLY A 35 0.99 -32.84 -10.25
C GLY A 35 -0.12 -31.95 -10.83
N ILE A 36 0.20 -31.12 -11.81
CA ILE A 36 -0.71 -30.13 -12.39
C ILE A 36 -1.05 -30.53 -13.82
N GLU A 37 -2.34 -30.48 -14.19
CA GLU A 37 -2.74 -30.68 -15.57
C GLU A 37 -2.30 -29.50 -16.46
N THR A 38 -1.84 -29.79 -17.68
CA THR A 38 -1.39 -28.76 -18.66
C THR A 38 -2.49 -27.81 -19.14
N THR A 39 -3.73 -28.03 -18.74
CA THR A 39 -4.91 -27.18 -18.98
C THR A 39 -5.28 -26.30 -17.79
N ASN A 40 -4.66 -26.53 -16.63
CA ASN A 40 -4.93 -25.79 -15.41
C ASN A 40 -4.32 -24.37 -15.49
N PRO A 41 -5.04 -23.29 -15.12
CA PRO A 41 -4.50 -21.94 -15.06
C PRO A 41 -3.20 -21.80 -14.23
N ILE A 42 -2.99 -22.66 -13.23
CA ILE A 42 -1.81 -22.70 -12.37
C ILE A 42 -0.56 -23.16 -13.13
N ALA A 43 -0.71 -23.97 -14.19
CA ALA A 43 0.40 -24.48 -15.00
C ALA A 43 1.28 -23.34 -15.56
N LYS A 44 0.67 -22.20 -15.84
CA LYS A 44 1.37 -20.98 -16.29
C LYS A 44 2.35 -20.44 -15.25
N GLY A 45 1.96 -20.48 -13.97
CA GLY A 45 2.81 -20.02 -12.86
C GLY A 45 4.04 -20.92 -12.70
N VAL A 46 3.85 -22.23 -12.75
CA VAL A 46 4.93 -23.22 -12.61
C VAL A 46 5.92 -23.11 -13.77
N TRP A 47 5.42 -22.97 -15.00
CA TRP A 47 6.27 -22.77 -16.17
C TRP A 47 7.12 -21.50 -16.08
N ARG A 48 6.52 -20.38 -15.66
CA ARG A 48 7.26 -19.11 -15.45
C ARG A 48 8.33 -19.23 -14.38
N ASN A 49 8.06 -19.99 -13.32
CA ASN A 49 9.03 -20.27 -12.27
C ASN A 49 10.22 -21.05 -12.82
N TYR A 50 9.97 -22.11 -13.59
CA TYR A 50 11.02 -22.90 -14.25
C TYR A 50 11.89 -22.03 -15.18
N VAL A 51 11.27 -21.23 -16.06
CA VAL A 51 11.99 -20.32 -16.97
C VAL A 51 12.86 -19.32 -16.18
N ALA A 52 12.33 -18.77 -15.09
CA ALA A 52 13.09 -17.86 -14.22
C ALA A 52 14.29 -18.55 -13.54
N ASN A 53 14.17 -19.83 -13.16
CA ASN A 53 15.28 -20.62 -12.61
C ASN A 53 16.37 -20.85 -13.66
N VAL A 54 16.00 -21.32 -14.85
CA VAL A 54 16.98 -21.59 -15.92
C VAL A 54 17.73 -20.32 -16.34
N ARG A 55 17.03 -19.18 -16.43
CA ARG A 55 17.69 -17.89 -16.72
C ARG A 55 18.69 -17.49 -15.66
N ARG A 56 18.37 -17.70 -14.38
CA ARG A 56 19.31 -17.44 -13.27
C ARG A 56 20.57 -18.30 -13.38
N THR A 57 20.43 -19.55 -13.79
CA THR A 57 21.58 -20.45 -13.99
C THR A 57 22.43 -20.04 -15.21
N GLN A 58 21.79 -19.67 -16.33
CA GLN A 58 22.49 -19.19 -17.54
C GLN A 58 23.24 -17.87 -17.31
N GLU A 59 22.69 -16.98 -16.48
CA GLU A 59 23.35 -15.75 -16.03
C GLU A 59 24.50 -16.04 -15.04
N GLY A 60 24.45 -17.17 -14.32
CA GLY A 60 25.51 -17.66 -13.42
C GLY A 60 26.75 -18.21 -14.13
N ASP A 61 26.59 -18.92 -15.25
CA ASP A 61 27.71 -19.53 -15.99
C ASP A 61 28.48 -18.56 -16.89
N SER A 62 27.90 -17.40 -17.24
CA SER A 62 28.55 -16.42 -18.12
C SER A 62 29.47 -15.43 -17.39
N ASN A 63 29.53 -15.44 -16.05
CA ASN A 63 30.29 -14.46 -15.26
C ASN A 63 31.23 -15.12 -14.27
N ASN A 64 32.19 -15.90 -14.79
CA ASN A 64 33.42 -16.17 -14.06
C ASN A 64 34.37 -14.96 -14.19
N ASN A 65 34.04 -13.87 -13.50
CA ASN A 65 34.96 -12.77 -13.25
C ASN A 65 34.57 -12.05 -11.95
N ASN A 66 35.50 -12.08 -11.00
CA ASN A 66 35.49 -11.34 -9.75
C ASN A 66 34.90 -9.93 -9.89
N ASN A 67 33.75 -9.70 -9.26
CA ASN A 67 33.43 -8.46 -8.55
C ASN A 67 32.12 -8.66 -7.77
N ASN A 68 32.12 -8.24 -6.51
CA ASN A 68 30.93 -8.09 -5.66
C ASN A 68 29.88 -7.22 -6.37
N ASN A 69 28.96 -7.84 -7.11
CA ASN A 69 27.78 -7.17 -7.66
C ASN A 69 26.57 -7.60 -6.85
N ASP A 70 26.33 -6.86 -5.77
CA ASP A 70 25.13 -6.97 -4.97
C ASP A 70 23.94 -6.47 -5.83
N SER A 71 23.12 -7.39 -6.35
CA SER A 71 22.01 -7.10 -7.28
C SER A 71 21.14 -5.93 -6.80
N PHE A 72 20.80 -4.97 -7.68
CA PHE A 72 19.98 -3.80 -7.33
C PHE A 72 18.62 -4.19 -6.71
N TYR A 73 18.06 -5.31 -7.15
CA TYR A 73 16.85 -5.89 -6.58
C TYR A 73 17.22 -6.96 -5.55
N LYS A 74 16.58 -6.87 -4.38
CA LYS A 74 16.78 -7.78 -3.25
C LYS A 74 15.56 -8.66 -3.08
N ALA A 75 15.80 -9.94 -2.77
CA ALA A 75 14.75 -10.81 -2.26
C ALA A 75 14.40 -10.41 -0.82
N ALA A 76 13.11 -10.30 -0.53
CA ALA A 76 12.58 -10.05 0.80
C ALA A 76 11.82 -11.30 1.25
N PHE A 77 12.04 -11.70 2.50
CA PHE A 77 11.23 -12.71 3.18
C PHE A 77 10.83 -12.19 4.55
N GLY A 78 9.54 -12.21 4.87
CA GLY A 78 9.03 -11.63 6.11
C GLY A 78 7.52 -11.49 6.11
N PHE A 79 6.99 -10.62 6.95
CA PHE A 79 5.58 -10.29 6.98
C PHE A 79 5.37 -8.79 7.18
N PHE A 80 4.20 -8.29 6.77
CA PHE A 80 3.79 -6.93 7.08
C PHE A 80 3.16 -6.88 8.48
N VAL A 81 3.75 -6.08 9.37
CA VAL A 81 3.12 -5.69 10.65
C VAL A 81 1.99 -4.70 10.38
N SER A 82 2.16 -3.88 9.35
CA SER A 82 1.17 -2.91 8.89
C SER A 82 1.32 -2.70 7.39
N LEU A 83 0.20 -2.65 6.67
CA LEU A 83 0.11 -2.24 5.28
C LEU A 83 -1.11 -1.33 5.12
N GLU A 84 -0.85 -0.05 4.83
CA GLU A 84 -1.90 0.94 4.68
C GLU A 84 -2.67 0.76 3.37
N GLU A 85 -3.86 1.34 3.28
CA GLU A 85 -4.53 1.53 2.00
C GLU A 85 -3.67 2.38 1.05
N PRO A 86 -3.74 2.14 -0.27
CA PRO A 86 -3.09 2.99 -1.24
C PRO A 86 -3.77 4.37 -1.22
N ARG A 87 -2.98 5.42 -1.01
CA ARG A 87 -3.47 6.82 -0.97
C ARG A 87 -2.91 7.62 -2.12
N ASP A 88 -3.72 8.52 -2.65
CA ASP A 88 -3.22 9.54 -3.55
C ASP A 88 -2.50 10.64 -2.76
N MET A 89 -1.19 10.65 -2.84
CA MET A 89 -0.34 11.57 -2.09
C MET A 89 -0.50 13.04 -2.53
N MET A 90 -1.09 13.29 -3.70
CA MET A 90 -1.27 14.63 -4.27
C MET A 90 -2.72 15.11 -4.28
N ALA A 91 -3.68 14.29 -3.81
CA ALA A 91 -5.10 14.65 -3.82
C ALA A 91 -5.39 15.94 -3.04
N TRP A 92 -4.82 16.10 -1.83
CA TRP A 92 -5.02 17.32 -1.04
C TRP A 92 -4.43 18.56 -1.72
N ASN A 93 -3.25 18.45 -2.33
CA ASN A 93 -2.63 19.56 -3.06
C ASN A 93 -3.48 19.98 -4.26
N ARG A 94 -4.06 19.02 -5.01
CA ARG A 94 -4.96 19.32 -6.13
C ARG A 94 -6.27 19.94 -5.65
N MET A 95 -6.89 19.40 -4.60
CA MET A 95 -8.11 19.95 -4.00
C MET A 95 -7.88 21.39 -3.51
N LYS A 96 -6.77 21.65 -2.82
CA LYS A 96 -6.40 23.00 -2.40
C LYS A 96 -6.17 23.94 -3.58
N ALA A 97 -5.53 23.47 -4.64
CA ALA A 97 -5.33 24.26 -5.85
C ALA A 97 -6.67 24.64 -6.51
N LYS A 98 -7.63 23.71 -6.55
CA LYS A 98 -9.01 23.94 -7.00
C LYS A 98 -9.69 25.02 -6.15
N GLU A 99 -9.67 24.87 -4.83
CA GLU A 99 -10.31 25.81 -3.91
C GLU A 99 -9.71 27.22 -4.01
N GLU A 100 -8.39 27.33 -4.09
CA GLU A 100 -7.68 28.61 -4.26
C GLU A 100 -8.05 29.26 -5.61
N PHE A 101 -8.07 28.49 -6.70
CA PHE A 101 -8.46 28.99 -8.02
C PHE A 101 -9.93 29.45 -8.09
N MET A 102 -10.84 28.68 -7.49
CA MET A 102 -12.26 29.02 -7.43
C MET A 102 -12.52 30.26 -6.57
N ARG A 103 -11.70 30.49 -5.53
CA ARG A 103 -11.79 31.68 -4.68
C ARG A 103 -11.24 32.93 -5.38
N ASP A 104 -10.05 32.82 -5.96
CA ASP A 104 -9.34 33.94 -6.59
C ASP A 104 -8.27 33.41 -7.56
N ALA A 105 -8.62 33.37 -8.86
CA ALA A 105 -7.79 32.79 -9.90
C ALA A 105 -6.45 33.54 -10.09
N ASP A 106 -6.48 34.87 -10.03
CA ASP A 106 -5.29 35.71 -10.26
C ASP A 106 -4.30 35.53 -9.10
N ASN A 107 -4.80 35.55 -7.86
CA ASN A 107 -3.96 35.31 -6.68
C ASN A 107 -3.42 33.87 -6.63
N ALA A 108 -4.20 32.88 -7.06
CA ALA A 108 -3.74 31.50 -7.15
C ALA A 108 -2.62 31.34 -8.19
N LEU A 109 -2.72 32.05 -9.31
CA LEU A 109 -1.69 32.14 -10.35
C LEU A 109 -0.43 32.83 -9.82
N GLU A 110 -0.54 34.02 -9.21
CA GLU A 110 0.58 34.79 -8.66
C GLU A 110 1.32 34.06 -7.54
N LYS A 111 0.61 33.26 -6.74
CA LYS A 111 1.23 32.40 -5.72
C LYS A 111 1.92 31.16 -6.32
N GLY A 112 1.81 30.94 -7.63
CA GLY A 112 2.34 29.76 -8.31
C GLY A 112 1.65 28.45 -7.91
N ILE A 113 0.41 28.52 -7.42
CA ILE A 113 -0.39 27.34 -7.02
C ILE A 113 -0.98 26.66 -8.25
N VAL A 114 -1.35 27.45 -9.26
CA VAL A 114 -1.92 26.98 -10.52
C VAL A 114 -1.26 27.67 -11.71
N ALA A 115 -1.35 27.06 -12.88
CA ALA A 115 -1.26 27.76 -14.16
C ALA A 115 -2.65 27.86 -14.79
N ILE A 116 -2.91 28.92 -15.54
CA ILE A 116 -4.18 29.13 -16.24
C ILE A 116 -4.00 28.71 -17.70
N ALA A 117 -4.97 27.99 -18.25
CA ALA A 117 -4.95 27.59 -19.65
C ALA A 117 -6.14 28.19 -20.40
N ASN A 118 -5.86 28.80 -21.55
CA ASN A 118 -6.88 29.35 -22.45
C ASN A 118 -6.68 28.79 -23.85
N GLU A 119 -7.76 28.31 -24.47
CA GLU A 119 -7.71 27.86 -25.86
C GLU A 119 -7.71 29.08 -26.80
N ASN A 120 -6.81 29.07 -27.78
CA ASN A 120 -6.73 30.12 -28.79
C ASN A 120 -7.55 29.77 -30.04
N ALA A 121 -7.69 30.72 -30.95
CA ALA A 121 -8.46 30.56 -32.20
C ALA A 121 -7.95 29.44 -33.15
N LEU A 122 -6.77 28.87 -32.88
CA LEU A 122 -6.18 27.77 -33.65
C LEU A 122 -6.33 26.41 -32.94
N GLY A 123 -7.13 26.33 -31.87
CA GLY A 123 -7.33 25.11 -31.08
C GLY A 123 -6.09 24.70 -30.28
N LYS A 124 -5.19 25.64 -29.96
CA LYS A 124 -4.01 25.40 -29.12
C LYS A 124 -4.19 26.08 -27.77
N TRP A 125 -3.57 25.50 -26.75
CA TRP A 125 -3.64 25.99 -25.38
C TRP A 125 -2.51 26.98 -25.10
N VAL A 126 -2.86 28.18 -24.67
CA VAL A 126 -1.94 29.15 -24.10
C VAL A 126 -1.96 28.96 -22.59
N ILE A 127 -0.83 28.52 -22.03
CA ILE A 127 -0.66 28.33 -20.59
C ILE A 127 0.12 29.51 -20.04
N SER A 128 -0.45 30.20 -19.06
CA SER A 128 0.18 31.28 -18.31
C SER A 128 0.48 30.79 -16.89
N ARG A 129 1.72 30.95 -16.44
CA ARG A 129 2.17 30.60 -15.08
C ARG A 129 3.03 31.70 -14.49
N TYR A 130 3.01 31.85 -13.17
CA TYR A 130 3.94 32.73 -12.46
C TYR A 130 5.04 31.90 -11.79
N GLN A 131 6.30 32.14 -12.15
CA GLN A 131 7.44 31.44 -11.56
C GLN A 131 8.61 32.41 -11.36
N HIS A 132 9.28 32.33 -10.20
CA HIS A 132 10.45 33.16 -9.87
C HIS A 132 10.24 34.68 -9.98
N GLY A 133 9.01 35.17 -9.77
CA GLY A 133 8.70 36.59 -9.86
C GLY A 133 8.30 37.08 -11.25
N GLU A 134 8.25 36.19 -12.24
CA GLU A 134 7.96 36.51 -13.64
C GLU A 134 6.77 35.69 -14.17
N TYR A 135 6.04 36.31 -15.09
CA TYR A 135 5.00 35.63 -15.87
C TYR A 135 5.65 34.92 -17.06
N GLU A 136 5.39 33.63 -17.17
CA GLU A 136 5.80 32.82 -18.30
C GLU A 136 4.58 32.32 -19.06
N GLU A 137 4.60 32.46 -20.38
CA GLU A 137 3.57 31.92 -21.26
C GLU A 137 4.14 30.88 -22.21
N LYS A 138 3.37 29.81 -22.42
CA LYS A 138 3.74 28.75 -23.35
C LYS A 138 2.52 28.25 -24.10
N THR A 139 2.62 28.20 -25.43
CA THR A 139 1.60 27.58 -26.27
C THR A 139 1.90 26.10 -26.46
N ILE A 140 0.91 25.23 -26.20
CA ILE A 140 1.01 23.79 -26.40
C ILE A 140 -0.20 23.24 -27.15
N SER A 141 -0.06 22.04 -27.73
CA SER A 141 -1.12 21.39 -28.51
C SER A 141 -2.11 20.60 -27.67
N SER A 142 -1.75 20.20 -26.45
CA SER A 142 -2.59 19.39 -25.57
C SER A 142 -2.26 19.71 -24.12
N LEU A 143 -3.27 19.80 -23.26
CA LEU A 143 -3.09 20.05 -21.83
C LEU A 143 -2.38 18.88 -21.14
N PRO A 144 -1.61 19.14 -20.06
CA PRO A 144 -1.06 18.07 -19.26
C PRO A 144 -2.19 17.24 -18.63
N ALA A 145 -1.94 15.96 -18.37
CA ALA A 145 -2.95 15.03 -17.87
C ALA A 145 -3.58 15.42 -16.53
N GLY A 146 -2.92 16.26 -15.73
CA GLY A 146 -3.44 16.79 -14.46
C GLY A 146 -4.20 18.10 -14.58
N ALA A 147 -4.43 18.61 -15.80
CA ALA A 147 -5.27 19.80 -15.99
C ALA A 147 -6.74 19.49 -15.64
N GLU A 148 -7.42 20.47 -15.07
CA GLU A 148 -8.82 20.37 -14.67
C GLU A 148 -9.64 21.50 -15.30
N GLU A 149 -10.92 21.21 -15.53
CA GLU A 149 -11.94 22.16 -15.99
C GLU A 149 -12.91 22.41 -14.83
N THR A 150 -13.19 23.68 -14.55
CA THR A 150 -14.20 24.09 -13.59
C THR A 150 -15.60 24.04 -14.22
N GLU A 151 -16.65 24.03 -13.40
CA GLU A 151 -18.04 23.95 -13.88
C GLU A 151 -18.45 25.12 -14.81
N ASP A 152 -17.75 26.24 -14.71
CA ASP A 152 -17.93 27.43 -15.55
C ASP A 152 -17.02 27.44 -16.81
N GLY A 153 -16.35 26.32 -17.11
CA GLY A 153 -15.58 26.12 -18.34
C GLY A 153 -14.18 26.75 -18.34
N ARG A 154 -13.64 27.14 -17.18
CA ARG A 154 -12.26 27.64 -17.07
C ARG A 154 -11.30 26.47 -16.85
N TYR A 155 -10.16 26.52 -17.53
CA TYR A 155 -9.12 25.50 -17.39
C TYR A 155 -7.97 25.98 -16.51
N TYR A 156 -7.58 25.13 -15.57
CA TYR A 156 -6.45 25.38 -14.69
C TYR A 156 -5.60 24.11 -14.52
N ILE A 157 -4.34 24.31 -14.18
CA ILE A 157 -3.36 23.25 -14.02
C ILE A 157 -2.78 23.39 -12.61
N PRO A 158 -3.12 22.49 -11.67
CA PRO A 158 -2.49 22.45 -10.35
C PRO A 158 -0.97 22.29 -10.48
N LEU A 159 -0.20 23.11 -9.77
CA LEU A 159 1.26 23.06 -9.76
C LEU A 159 1.78 22.59 -8.39
N ASP A 160 2.94 21.93 -8.40
CA ASP A 160 3.65 21.65 -7.14
C ASP A 160 4.30 22.94 -6.62
N ASN A 161 3.68 23.56 -5.63
CA ASN A 161 4.15 24.80 -5.03
C ASN A 161 5.08 24.57 -3.82
N THR A 162 5.59 23.35 -3.61
CA THR A 162 6.51 23.04 -2.51
C THR A 162 7.95 23.24 -2.96
N PRO A 163 8.66 24.32 -2.57
CA PRO A 163 10.02 24.57 -3.07
C PRO A 163 11.05 23.61 -2.45
N VAL A 164 10.88 23.28 -1.17
CA VAL A 164 11.79 22.46 -0.38
C VAL A 164 10.96 21.51 0.47
N TYR A 165 11.31 20.23 0.48
CA TYR A 165 10.67 19.24 1.34
C TYR A 165 11.06 19.45 2.80
N MET A 166 10.28 18.87 3.72
CA MET A 166 10.51 19.00 5.17
C MET A 166 11.90 18.49 5.62
N ASN A 167 12.54 17.63 4.83
CA ASN A 167 13.90 17.15 5.07
C ASN A 167 15.00 18.09 4.52
N GLY A 168 14.65 19.27 4.01
CA GLY A 168 15.58 20.23 3.41
C GLY A 168 15.96 19.94 1.94
N GLY A 169 15.46 18.86 1.35
CA GLY A 169 15.71 18.50 -0.04
C GLY A 169 14.98 19.44 -1.02
N LYS A 170 15.68 19.93 -2.03
CA LYS A 170 15.07 20.73 -3.10
C LYS A 170 14.08 19.89 -3.90
N ASN A 171 12.90 20.44 -4.16
CA ASN A 171 11.89 19.75 -4.95
C ASN A 171 12.13 19.99 -6.45
N ALA A 172 12.53 18.94 -7.17
CA ALA A 172 12.74 18.99 -8.61
C ALA A 172 11.42 19.14 -9.42
N GLN A 173 10.27 18.94 -8.77
CA GLN A 173 8.94 19.14 -9.35
C GLN A 173 8.36 20.52 -9.06
N TYR A 174 9.04 21.37 -8.28
CA TYR A 174 8.55 22.71 -7.97
C TYR A 174 8.19 23.52 -9.23
N GLY A 175 6.97 24.04 -9.26
CA GLY A 175 6.39 24.80 -10.38
C GLY A 175 6.00 23.95 -11.60
N LYS A 176 6.03 22.61 -11.50
CA LYS A 176 5.56 21.70 -12.55
C LYS A 176 4.14 21.21 -12.26
N PRO A 177 3.39 20.80 -13.30
CA PRO A 177 2.05 20.25 -13.13
C PRO A 177 2.03 19.05 -12.16
N LEU A 178 1.05 19.03 -11.25
CA LEU A 178 0.78 17.85 -10.44
C LEU A 178 0.24 16.72 -11.33
N PRO A 179 0.62 15.46 -11.07
CA PRO A 179 0.03 14.34 -11.77
C PRO A 179 -1.46 14.21 -11.40
N PRO A 180 -2.32 13.70 -12.31
CA PRO A 180 -3.74 13.50 -12.03
C PRO A 180 -3.96 12.53 -10.86
N GLN A 181 -3.01 11.61 -10.66
CA GLN A 181 -3.00 10.68 -9.54
C GLN A 181 -1.56 10.32 -9.17
N GLN A 182 -1.28 10.23 -7.87
CA GLN A 182 -0.01 9.69 -7.38
C GLN A 182 -0.27 8.72 -6.22
N MET A 183 -0.76 7.53 -6.57
CA MET A 183 -1.01 6.49 -5.58
C MET A 183 0.28 6.06 -4.89
N ARG A 184 0.19 5.80 -3.59
CA ARG A 184 1.26 5.22 -2.80
C ARG A 184 0.68 4.34 -1.72
N ARG A 185 1.19 3.12 -1.62
CA ARG A 185 0.98 2.23 -0.49
C ARG A 185 2.21 2.27 0.40
N SER A 186 2.00 2.37 1.71
CA SER A 186 3.06 2.39 2.71
C SER A 186 2.81 1.31 3.75
N GLY A 187 3.86 0.81 4.38
CA GLY A 187 3.72 -0.22 5.40
C GLY A 187 4.95 -0.35 6.28
N VAL A 188 4.84 -1.20 7.30
CA VAL A 188 5.91 -1.63 8.18
C VAL A 188 6.09 -3.12 7.96
N PHE A 189 7.27 -3.50 7.49
CA PHE A 189 7.66 -4.87 7.18
C PHE A 189 8.66 -5.36 8.20
N TYR A 190 8.50 -6.59 8.70
CA TYR A 190 9.52 -7.26 9.50
C TYR A 190 10.00 -8.48 8.72
N GLY A 191 11.30 -8.53 8.43
CA GLY A 191 11.85 -9.62 7.63
C GLY A 191 13.31 -9.44 7.26
N SER A 192 13.84 -10.36 6.47
CA SER A 192 15.19 -10.34 5.93
C SER A 192 15.18 -9.79 4.50
N ILE A 193 16.17 -8.97 4.16
CA ILE A 193 16.40 -8.46 2.81
C ILE A 193 17.75 -8.99 2.29
N GLY A 194 17.73 -9.70 1.16
CA GLY A 194 18.89 -10.42 0.63
C GLY A 194 19.35 -11.49 1.61
N THR A 195 20.62 -11.44 2.00
CA THR A 195 21.22 -12.30 3.04
C THR A 195 21.24 -11.62 4.42
N GLY A 196 20.52 -10.51 4.60
CA GLY A 196 20.48 -9.76 5.85
C GLY A 196 19.65 -10.44 6.93
N GLU A 197 19.89 -10.04 8.18
CA GLU A 197 19.09 -10.47 9.34
C GLU A 197 17.67 -9.90 9.31
N MET A 198 16.76 -10.55 10.05
CA MET A 198 15.39 -10.06 10.21
C MET A 198 15.33 -8.81 11.07
N LYS A 199 14.74 -7.74 10.54
CA LYS A 199 14.52 -6.49 11.28
C LYS A 199 13.36 -5.69 10.70
N PRO A 200 12.92 -4.61 11.37
CA PRO A 200 11.92 -3.70 10.83
C PRO A 200 12.42 -2.89 9.63
N TYR A 201 11.54 -2.70 8.65
CA TYR A 201 11.72 -1.84 7.48
C TYR A 201 10.45 -1.04 7.20
N PHE A 202 10.61 0.19 6.73
CA PHE A 202 9.51 0.97 6.17
C PHE A 202 9.35 0.68 4.69
N PHE A 203 8.18 0.17 4.31
CA PHE A 203 7.84 -0.16 2.95
C PHE A 203 7.11 0.99 2.26
N SER A 204 7.42 1.20 0.99
CA SER A 204 6.72 2.17 0.14
C SER A 204 6.66 1.73 -1.31
N TYR A 205 5.47 1.70 -1.89
CA TYR A 205 5.27 1.35 -3.29
C TYR A 205 4.34 2.32 -4.00
N LYS A 206 4.76 2.79 -5.18
CA LYS A 206 4.11 3.88 -5.92
C LYS A 206 3.20 3.34 -7.02
N ASN A 207 2.23 4.16 -7.40
CA ASN A 207 1.34 4.02 -8.55
C ASN A 207 0.58 2.68 -8.51
N GLN A 208 0.25 2.15 -9.70
CA GLN A 208 -0.56 0.95 -9.84
C GLN A 208 0.01 -0.26 -9.08
N GLY A 209 1.34 -0.45 -9.10
CA GLY A 209 1.97 -1.50 -8.32
C GLY A 209 1.68 -1.40 -6.82
N GLY A 210 1.64 -0.18 -6.27
CA GLY A 210 1.21 0.04 -4.89
C GLY A 210 -0.28 -0.19 -4.66
N VAL A 211 -1.14 0.00 -5.66
CA VAL A 211 -2.57 -0.34 -5.57
C VAL A 211 -2.74 -1.85 -5.52
N ASP A 212 -2.10 -2.57 -6.43
CA ASP A 212 -2.25 -4.01 -6.63
C ASP A 212 -1.53 -4.87 -5.57
N PHE A 213 -0.48 -4.32 -4.94
CA PHE A 213 0.27 -5.03 -3.90
C PHE A 213 -0.49 -5.05 -2.56
N ALA A 214 -1.25 -6.11 -2.30
CA ALA A 214 -2.09 -6.21 -1.10
C ALA A 214 -1.99 -7.56 -0.36
N PRO A 215 -0.79 -8.01 0.06
CA PRO A 215 -0.70 -9.17 0.96
C PRO A 215 -1.37 -8.88 2.31
N ASN A 216 -1.83 -9.92 3.00
CA ASN A 216 -2.35 -9.76 4.36
C ASN A 216 -1.22 -9.38 5.32
N THR A 217 -1.57 -8.65 6.39
CA THR A 217 -0.66 -8.48 7.52
C THR A 217 -0.53 -9.76 8.30
N PHE A 218 0.62 -9.97 8.96
CA PHE A 218 0.92 -11.18 9.73
C PHE A 218 0.87 -12.48 8.92
N GLU A 219 1.11 -12.37 7.60
CA GLU A 219 1.28 -13.49 6.69
C GLU A 219 2.70 -13.48 6.11
N TRP A 220 3.34 -14.65 6.06
CA TRP A 220 4.70 -14.78 5.54
C TRP A 220 4.71 -14.71 4.02
N VAL A 221 5.45 -13.73 3.49
CA VAL A 221 5.54 -13.43 2.07
C VAL A 221 6.97 -13.36 1.59
N HIS A 222 7.14 -13.71 0.32
CA HIS A 222 8.34 -13.50 -0.46
C HIS A 222 8.05 -12.47 -1.55
N PHE A 223 8.93 -11.50 -1.77
CA PHE A 223 8.84 -10.56 -2.89
C PHE A 223 10.19 -9.93 -3.20
N LEU A 224 10.32 -9.31 -4.38
CA LEU A 224 11.49 -8.51 -4.73
C LEU A 224 11.29 -7.04 -4.39
N CYS A 225 12.29 -6.39 -3.84
CA CYS A 225 12.26 -4.96 -3.51
C CYS A 225 13.60 -4.26 -3.79
N VAL A 226 13.62 -2.94 -3.62
CA VAL A 226 14.84 -2.12 -3.62
C VAL A 226 15.05 -1.60 -2.21
N ALA A 227 16.23 -1.83 -1.62
CA ALA A 227 16.59 -1.27 -0.32
C ALA A 227 17.26 0.09 -0.49
N ASN A 228 17.06 1.00 0.46
CA ASN A 228 17.91 2.20 0.54
C ASN A 228 19.29 1.88 1.11
N ASP A 229 20.24 2.78 0.86
CA ASP A 229 21.60 2.68 1.38
C ASP A 229 21.65 2.71 2.93
N ALA A 230 20.67 3.34 3.57
CA ALA A 230 20.56 3.37 5.03
C ALA A 230 20.02 2.06 5.64
N GLY A 231 19.55 1.12 4.81
CA GLY A 231 19.08 -0.21 5.24
C GLY A 231 17.88 -0.22 6.17
N THR A 232 17.02 0.80 6.12
CA THR A 232 15.82 0.96 6.97
C THR A 232 14.53 1.19 6.18
N ASP A 233 14.64 1.55 4.90
CA ASP A 233 13.50 1.73 4.02
C ASP A 233 13.65 0.79 2.80
N ILE A 234 12.54 0.18 2.41
CA ILE A 234 12.43 -0.66 1.22
C ILE A 234 11.33 -0.13 0.31
N TYR A 235 11.55 -0.26 -1.00
CA TYR A 235 10.66 0.25 -2.02
C TYR A 235 10.26 -0.84 -2.99
N GLY A 236 9.00 -0.78 -3.44
CA GLY A 236 8.59 -1.63 -4.55
C GLY A 236 9.30 -1.22 -5.84
N ALA A 237 9.88 -2.20 -6.52
CA ALA A 237 10.34 -2.12 -7.89
C ALA A 237 9.13 -2.32 -8.79
N LYS A 238 8.78 -1.30 -9.63
CA LYS A 238 7.72 -1.30 -10.67
C LYS A 238 7.31 -2.73 -11.03
N ASP A 239 6.07 -3.15 -11.11
CA ASP A 239 5.58 -4.49 -11.54
C ASP A 239 6.27 -5.73 -10.92
N LEU A 240 7.60 -5.89 -11.00
CA LEU A 240 8.44 -6.91 -10.38
C LEU A 240 8.07 -7.20 -8.93
N THR A 241 7.85 -6.20 -8.07
CA THR A 241 7.45 -6.45 -6.68
C THR A 241 6.10 -7.15 -6.57
N VAL A 242 5.12 -6.78 -7.40
CA VAL A 242 3.81 -7.46 -7.44
C VAL A 242 3.97 -8.85 -8.05
N ASN A 243 4.64 -8.93 -9.18
CA ASN A 243 4.79 -10.16 -9.95
C ASN A 243 5.63 -11.24 -9.25
N SER A 244 6.45 -10.85 -8.28
CA SER A 244 7.26 -11.77 -7.46
C SER A 244 6.65 -12.07 -6.09
N LEU A 245 5.53 -11.42 -5.74
CA LEU A 245 4.83 -11.69 -4.50
C LEU A 245 4.35 -13.15 -4.48
N SER A 246 4.74 -13.87 -3.44
CA SER A 246 4.30 -15.25 -3.21
C SER A 246 4.15 -15.51 -1.72
N LEU A 247 3.15 -16.31 -1.37
CA LEU A 247 2.88 -16.67 0.02
C LEU A 247 3.73 -17.87 0.41
N ASN A 248 4.39 -17.79 1.56
CA ASN A 248 5.21 -18.90 2.06
C ASN A 248 4.35 -20.13 2.39
N SER A 249 3.09 -19.92 2.77
CA SER A 249 2.09 -20.97 3.05
C SER A 249 1.67 -21.78 1.82
N GLU A 250 1.82 -21.22 0.62
CA GLU A 250 1.46 -21.85 -0.66
C GLU A 250 2.65 -22.56 -1.32
N MET A 251 3.86 -22.42 -0.76
CA MET A 251 5.06 -23.09 -1.27
C MET A 251 5.15 -24.52 -0.73
N SER A 252 5.61 -25.44 -1.60
CA SER A 252 5.99 -26.78 -1.14
C SER A 252 7.12 -26.67 -0.11
N PRO A 253 7.11 -27.46 0.98
CA PRO A 253 8.24 -27.56 1.91
C PRO A 253 9.58 -27.93 1.26
N ASP A 254 9.55 -28.57 0.10
CA ASP A 254 10.75 -28.93 -0.68
C ASP A 254 11.30 -27.77 -1.51
N ASN A 255 10.58 -26.64 -1.59
CA ASN A 255 11.04 -25.45 -2.30
C ASN A 255 12.18 -24.78 -1.54
N GLU A 256 13.28 -24.45 -2.22
CA GLU A 256 14.45 -23.81 -1.62
C GLU A 256 14.16 -22.44 -0.96
N LEU A 257 13.09 -21.77 -1.38
CA LEU A 257 12.63 -20.51 -0.79
C LEU A 257 11.73 -20.71 0.42
N PHE A 258 11.14 -21.89 0.60
CA PHE A 258 10.28 -22.15 1.76
C PHE A 258 11.04 -21.94 3.06
N ARG A 259 10.37 -21.35 4.05
CA ARG A 259 10.89 -21.15 5.40
C ARG A 259 9.87 -21.67 6.39
N ASP A 260 10.27 -22.61 7.23
CA ASP A 260 9.42 -23.09 8.31
C ASP A 260 9.34 -22.04 9.43
N MET A 261 8.19 -21.39 9.53
CA MET A 261 7.88 -20.38 10.54
C MET A 261 6.77 -20.84 11.50
N SER A 262 6.49 -22.14 11.56
CA SER A 262 5.41 -22.71 12.39
C SER A 262 5.56 -22.40 13.88
N ASN A 263 6.79 -22.24 14.37
CA ASN A 263 7.10 -21.92 15.77
C ASN A 263 7.34 -20.42 16.00
N PHE A 264 7.11 -19.57 15.01
CA PHE A 264 7.34 -18.14 15.17
C PHE A 264 6.22 -17.50 16.00
N ASN A 265 6.59 -16.77 17.05
CA ASN A 265 5.65 -16.01 17.86
C ASN A 265 5.63 -14.54 17.43
N PHE A 266 4.51 -14.11 16.83
CA PHE A 266 4.31 -12.73 16.42
C PHE A 266 4.31 -11.76 17.61
N GLU A 267 3.73 -12.14 18.76
CA GLU A 267 3.66 -11.29 19.95
C GLU A 267 5.06 -10.98 20.51
N ASP A 268 5.91 -12.00 20.60
CA ASP A 268 7.31 -11.83 21.03
C ASP A 268 8.08 -10.96 20.03
N CYS A 269 7.86 -11.16 18.73
CA CYS A 269 8.46 -10.32 17.69
C CYS A 269 8.06 -8.85 17.86
N LEU A 270 6.77 -8.56 18.07
CA LEU A 270 6.27 -7.21 18.27
C LEU A 270 6.88 -6.57 19.52
N ARG A 271 6.93 -7.31 20.63
CA ARG A 271 7.54 -6.85 21.89
C ARG A 271 9.02 -6.52 21.75
N ASN A 272 9.77 -7.37 21.06
CA ASN A 272 11.22 -7.23 20.96
C ASN A 272 11.67 -6.17 19.95
N ASN A 273 10.88 -5.91 18.91
CA ASN A 273 11.30 -5.05 17.79
C ASN A 273 10.50 -3.75 17.65
N PHE A 274 9.32 -3.66 18.29
CA PHE A 274 8.40 -2.53 18.17
C PHE A 274 7.94 -2.01 19.53
N GLY A 275 8.72 -2.24 20.59
CA GLY A 275 8.37 -1.85 21.96
C GLY A 275 8.03 -0.36 22.11
N SER A 276 8.67 0.51 21.33
CA SER A 276 8.37 1.94 21.30
C SER A 276 7.00 2.28 20.70
N HIS A 277 6.30 1.34 20.05
CA HIS A 277 4.97 1.49 19.45
C HIS A 277 3.87 0.74 20.21
N LEU A 278 4.25 -0.17 21.13
CA LEU A 278 3.30 -0.85 22.00
C LEU A 278 2.60 0.18 22.90
N THR A 279 1.28 0.18 22.91
CA THR A 279 0.46 1.14 23.65
C THR A 279 -0.75 0.40 24.24
N PRO A 280 -0.91 0.38 25.58
CA PRO A 280 -2.13 -0.11 26.21
C PRO A 280 -3.34 0.73 25.77
N LEU A 281 -4.52 0.12 25.63
CA LEU A 281 -5.73 0.83 25.16
C LEU A 281 -6.07 2.06 26.02
N MET A 282 -5.88 1.97 27.34
CA MET A 282 -6.13 3.08 28.27
C MET A 282 -5.17 4.28 28.09
N GLU A 283 -4.03 4.10 27.42
CA GLU A 283 -3.05 5.17 27.17
C GLU A 283 -3.17 5.75 25.76
N LEU A 284 -4.21 5.39 24.99
CA LEU A 284 -4.31 5.73 23.58
C LEU A 284 -4.37 7.24 23.33
N ASP A 285 -5.06 8.02 24.18
CA ASP A 285 -5.12 9.49 24.07
C ASP A 285 -3.74 10.13 24.33
N ARG A 286 -3.00 9.62 25.32
CA ARG A 286 -1.62 10.09 25.59
C ARG A 286 -0.72 9.76 24.41
N ALA A 287 -0.83 8.54 23.89
CA ALA A 287 -0.07 8.11 22.72
C ALA A 287 -0.42 8.94 21.48
N HIS A 288 -1.69 9.30 21.28
CA HIS A 288 -2.12 10.14 20.17
C HIS A 288 -1.31 11.45 20.13
N ILE A 289 -1.27 12.17 21.25
CA ILE A 289 -0.54 13.44 21.38
C ILE A 289 0.95 13.23 21.11
N GLN A 290 1.57 12.23 21.74
CA GLN A 290 3.01 11.96 21.61
C GLN A 290 3.41 11.59 20.17
N ARG A 291 2.56 10.85 19.45
CA ARG A 291 2.85 10.39 18.08
C ARG A 291 2.73 11.50 17.06
N GLN A 292 1.89 12.52 17.28
CA GLN A 292 1.69 13.61 16.32
C GLN A 292 3.00 14.36 16.00
N GLU A 293 3.94 14.42 16.94
CA GLU A 293 5.23 15.11 16.77
C GLU A 293 6.27 14.29 15.98
N LEU A 294 6.07 12.98 15.84
CA LEU A 294 7.03 12.10 15.17
C LEU A 294 6.98 12.23 13.64
N PRO A 295 7.99 11.73 12.90
CA PRO A 295 7.90 11.58 11.45
C PRO A 295 6.72 10.69 11.04
N SER A 296 6.06 10.98 9.91
CA SER A 296 4.84 10.29 9.46
C SER A 296 4.91 8.75 9.49
N LYS A 297 6.08 8.19 9.16
CA LYS A 297 6.32 6.73 9.16
C LYS A 297 6.32 6.09 10.56
N GLU A 298 6.54 6.88 11.61
CA GLU A 298 6.56 6.45 13.01
C GLU A 298 5.22 6.72 13.73
N ARG A 299 4.24 7.35 13.06
CA ARG A 299 2.96 7.75 13.65
C ARG A 299 1.95 6.61 13.69
N TYR A 300 2.32 5.50 14.31
CA TYR A 300 1.43 4.35 14.51
C TYR A 300 1.60 3.79 15.91
N VAL A 301 0.55 3.11 16.36
CA VAL A 301 0.50 2.37 17.62
C VAL A 301 0.23 0.90 17.31
N ILE A 302 0.67 0.05 18.23
CA ILE A 302 0.35 -1.37 18.29
C ILE A 302 -0.33 -1.57 19.64
N THR A 303 -1.57 -2.05 19.61
CA THR A 303 -2.38 -2.26 20.80
C THR A 303 -3.13 -3.57 20.67
N ASP A 304 -3.47 -4.19 21.79
CA ASP A 304 -4.26 -5.40 21.85
C ASP A 304 -5.56 -5.16 22.61
N GLY A 305 -6.56 -5.97 22.31
CA GLY A 305 -7.86 -5.89 22.98
C GLY A 305 -8.81 -7.00 22.56
N THR A 306 -9.92 -7.08 23.27
CA THR A 306 -11.01 -8.00 22.97
C THR A 306 -12.08 -7.29 22.15
N VAL A 307 -12.50 -7.90 21.04
CA VAL A 307 -13.55 -7.38 20.17
C VAL A 307 -14.90 -7.43 20.90
N THR A 308 -15.53 -6.28 21.11
CA THR A 308 -16.85 -6.17 21.79
C THR A 308 -18.00 -6.01 20.82
N ASN A 309 -17.75 -5.39 19.66
CA ASN A 309 -18.75 -5.16 18.63
C ASN A 309 -18.10 -5.10 17.25
N MET A 310 -18.87 -5.45 16.22
CA MET A 310 -18.44 -5.42 14.82
C MET A 310 -19.58 -4.91 13.94
N ASN A 311 -19.27 -3.93 13.10
CA ASN A 311 -20.08 -3.54 11.96
C ASN A 311 -19.32 -3.85 10.68
N MET A 312 -19.70 -4.96 10.05
CA MET A 312 -19.10 -5.44 8.81
C MET A 312 -19.70 -4.80 7.56
N THR A 313 -20.74 -3.97 7.70
CA THR A 313 -21.25 -3.17 6.58
C THR A 313 -20.26 -2.06 6.25
N PRO A 314 -19.71 -1.99 5.02
CA PRO A 314 -18.77 -0.95 4.64
C PRO A 314 -19.40 0.45 4.76
N THR A 315 -18.65 1.38 5.33
CA THR A 315 -18.97 2.81 5.29
C THR A 315 -18.80 3.39 3.88
N LYS A 316 -19.15 4.67 3.66
CA LYS A 316 -18.95 5.36 2.37
C LYS A 316 -17.51 5.28 1.84
N ASN A 317 -16.54 5.18 2.75
CA ASN A 317 -15.13 5.09 2.42
C ASN A 317 -14.62 3.63 2.34
N GLY A 318 -15.52 2.64 2.39
CA GLY A 318 -15.18 1.21 2.34
C GLY A 318 -14.79 0.59 3.68
N ASN A 319 -14.47 1.40 4.70
CA ASN A 319 -14.06 0.88 6.01
C ASN A 319 -15.20 0.13 6.69
N ARG A 320 -14.85 -1.01 7.31
CA ARG A 320 -15.65 -1.70 8.33
C ARG A 320 -15.24 -1.21 9.70
N ILE A 321 -16.05 -1.45 10.71
CA ILE A 321 -15.80 -0.95 12.06
C ILE A 321 -15.76 -2.13 13.02
N ILE A 322 -14.73 -2.19 13.85
CA ILE A 322 -14.71 -3.04 15.04
C ILE A 322 -14.49 -2.17 16.27
N ASN A 323 -15.07 -2.57 17.38
CA ASN A 323 -14.85 -1.96 18.68
C ASN A 323 -14.08 -2.94 19.56
N ILE A 324 -13.03 -2.45 20.21
CA ILE A 324 -12.22 -3.25 21.13
C ILE A 324 -12.20 -2.62 22.52
N THR A 325 -12.06 -3.46 23.54
CA THR A 325 -11.86 -3.06 24.94
C THR A 325 -10.75 -3.89 25.55
N ASP A 326 -10.20 -3.41 26.66
CA ASP A 326 -9.46 -4.25 27.59
C ASP A 326 -10.47 -4.99 28.48
N ILE A 327 -10.31 -6.31 28.66
CA ILE A 327 -11.23 -7.15 29.42
C ILE A 327 -11.15 -6.89 30.93
N ASP A 328 -10.02 -6.35 31.39
CA ASP A 328 -9.79 -5.97 32.79
C ASP A 328 -10.28 -4.54 33.09
N TYR A 329 -10.84 -3.84 32.10
CA TYR A 329 -11.40 -2.51 32.28
C TYR A 329 -12.80 -2.58 32.89
N GLU A 330 -12.99 -1.97 34.07
CA GLU A 330 -14.33 -1.71 34.61
C GLU A 330 -15.05 -0.75 33.66
N LEU A 331 -15.91 -1.29 32.78
CA LEU A 331 -16.78 -0.50 31.91
C LEU A 331 -17.67 0.42 32.76
N ASP A 332 -17.33 1.69 32.83
CA ASP A 332 -18.22 2.72 33.34
C ASP A 332 -19.27 3.04 32.26
N TYR A 333 -20.48 2.52 32.46
CA TYR A 333 -21.61 2.72 31.55
C TYR A 333 -22.09 4.18 31.50
N SER A 334 -21.55 5.07 32.35
CA SER A 334 -21.97 6.48 32.40
C SER A 334 -21.27 7.38 31.39
N ASP A 335 -20.10 6.99 30.86
CA ASP A 335 -19.31 7.82 29.93
C ASP A 335 -18.80 7.07 28.68
N GLY A 336 -18.99 5.74 28.58
CA GLY A 336 -18.51 4.97 27.43
C GLY A 336 -16.98 4.89 27.36
N SER A 337 -16.29 5.25 28.44
CA SER A 337 -14.84 5.12 28.56
C SER A 337 -14.43 3.64 28.49
N GLY A 338 -13.36 3.34 27.76
CA GLY A 338 -12.80 2.00 27.62
C GLY A 338 -13.00 1.30 26.27
N ILE A 339 -13.94 1.77 25.43
CA ILE A 339 -14.13 1.23 24.09
C ILE A 339 -13.39 2.06 23.04
N VAL A 340 -12.49 1.42 22.29
CA VAL A 340 -11.78 2.04 21.17
C VAL A 340 -12.41 1.59 19.86
N THR A 341 -12.72 2.56 19.00
CA THR A 341 -13.21 2.30 17.64
C THR A 341 -12.03 2.12 16.69
N CYS A 342 -12.02 1.02 15.95
CA CYS A 342 -11.03 0.74 14.91
C CYS A 342 -11.70 0.71 13.53
N TRP A 343 -11.21 1.54 12.62
CA TRP A 343 -11.63 1.61 11.23
C TRP A 343 -10.79 0.62 10.41
N ILE A 344 -11.41 -0.45 9.93
CA ILE A 344 -10.75 -1.55 9.25
C ILE A 344 -10.96 -1.43 7.74
N PRO A 345 -9.91 -1.14 6.96
CA PRO A 345 -10.04 -1.00 5.52
C PRO A 345 -10.37 -2.33 4.82
N PRO A 346 -10.88 -2.29 3.57
CA PRO A 346 -11.32 -3.48 2.85
C PRO A 346 -10.22 -4.52 2.61
N HIS A 347 -8.96 -4.07 2.44
CA HIS A 347 -7.85 -4.98 2.11
C HIS A 347 -7.34 -5.78 3.31
N LEU A 348 -7.73 -5.44 4.54
CA LEU A 348 -7.39 -6.24 5.72
C LEU A 348 -8.45 -7.30 5.93
N ASN A 349 -8.08 -8.58 5.90
CA ASN A 349 -9.04 -9.64 6.16
C ASN A 349 -9.49 -9.66 7.62
N ILE A 350 -10.78 -9.90 7.82
CA ILE A 350 -11.40 -10.16 9.12
C ILE A 350 -12.08 -11.51 9.02
N ASP A 351 -11.53 -12.50 9.70
CA ASP A 351 -12.03 -13.87 9.70
C ASP A 351 -12.52 -14.32 11.08
N PHE A 352 -12.55 -13.42 12.05
CA PHE A 352 -12.93 -13.64 13.45
C PHE A 352 -14.22 -12.87 13.80
N GLY A 353 -14.83 -13.19 14.94
CA GLY A 353 -16.06 -12.58 15.45
C GLY A 353 -15.85 -11.84 16.78
N ILE A 354 -16.96 -11.42 17.37
CA ILE A 354 -16.99 -10.80 18.71
C ILE A 354 -16.40 -11.77 19.75
N GLN A 355 -15.79 -11.21 20.81
CA GLN A 355 -15.01 -11.88 21.85
C GLN A 355 -13.64 -12.40 21.41
N SER A 356 -13.25 -12.21 20.15
CA SER A 356 -11.89 -12.54 19.72
C SER A 356 -10.87 -11.57 20.33
N SER A 357 -9.69 -12.09 20.69
CA SER A 357 -8.55 -11.25 21.05
C SER A 357 -7.77 -10.90 19.79
N VAL A 358 -7.47 -9.62 19.64
CA VAL A 358 -6.83 -9.08 18.43
C VAL A 358 -5.72 -8.10 18.81
N ILE A 359 -4.68 -8.07 17.99
CA ILE A 359 -3.68 -7.01 17.94
C ILE A 359 -4.02 -6.11 16.77
N ILE A 360 -4.17 -4.82 17.03
CA ILE A 360 -4.43 -3.78 16.06
C ILE A 360 -3.19 -2.91 15.91
N VAL A 361 -2.79 -2.72 14.66
CA VAL A 361 -1.74 -1.79 14.27
C VAL A 361 -2.37 -0.69 13.43
N GLY A 362 -2.13 0.58 13.76
CA GLY A 362 -2.74 1.67 13.01
C GLY A 362 -2.36 3.06 13.49
N ARG A 363 -2.86 4.07 12.76
CA ARG A 363 -2.71 5.47 13.15
C ARG A 363 -3.86 5.91 14.03
N THR A 364 -3.55 6.51 15.17
CA THR A 364 -4.55 7.19 16.01
C THR A 364 -5.12 8.40 15.30
N SER A 365 -6.42 8.66 15.47
CA SER A 365 -7.11 9.84 14.96
C SER A 365 -8.14 10.31 15.97
N GLN A 366 -8.24 11.63 16.10
CA GLN A 366 -9.15 12.28 17.02
C GLN A 366 -9.78 13.49 16.31
N ARG A 367 -11.08 13.69 16.49
CA ARG A 367 -11.78 14.86 15.97
C ARG A 367 -11.96 15.87 17.09
N THR A 368 -11.75 17.14 16.74
CA THR A 368 -12.14 18.26 17.58
C THR A 368 -13.44 18.82 17.01
N THR A 369 -14.46 18.91 17.85
CA THR A 369 -15.76 19.48 17.55
C THR A 369 -16.00 20.71 18.42
N ASP A 370 -17.05 21.46 18.14
CA ASP A 370 -17.43 22.62 18.96
C ASP A 370 -17.80 22.24 20.40
N GLU A 371 -18.19 20.97 20.63
CA GLU A 371 -18.55 20.43 21.95
C GLU A 371 -17.34 19.86 22.72
N GLY A 372 -16.17 19.79 22.08
CA GLY A 372 -14.94 19.29 22.67
C GLY A 372 -14.24 18.26 21.80
N VAL A 373 -13.37 17.49 22.45
CA VAL A 373 -12.52 16.50 21.80
C VAL A 373 -13.20 15.13 21.88
N GLU A 374 -13.42 14.48 20.73
CA GLU A 374 -13.98 13.13 20.67
C GLU A 374 -12.97 12.07 21.16
N PRO A 375 -13.41 10.86 21.54
CA PRO A 375 -12.50 9.76 21.87
C PRO A 375 -11.53 9.42 20.73
N THR A 376 -10.29 9.03 21.07
CA THR A 376 -9.32 8.59 20.07
C THR A 376 -9.77 7.29 19.40
N THR A 377 -9.71 7.26 18.07
CA THR A 377 -9.98 6.09 17.24
C THR A 377 -8.70 5.62 16.53
N ILE A 378 -8.71 4.42 15.97
CA ILE A 378 -7.57 3.85 15.24
C ILE A 378 -7.97 3.62 13.78
N ASN A 379 -7.24 4.21 12.85
CA ASN A 379 -7.29 3.81 11.44
C ASN A 379 -6.33 2.64 11.25
N ALA A 380 -6.88 1.43 11.16
CA ALA A 380 -6.10 0.21 11.14
C ALA A 380 -5.35 0.05 9.81
N SER A 381 -4.13 -0.47 9.92
CA SER A 381 -3.29 -0.87 8.81
C SER A 381 -2.68 -2.25 9.02
N GLY A 382 -2.84 -2.85 10.20
CA GLY A 382 -2.56 -4.25 10.44
C GLY A 382 -3.48 -4.83 11.49
N ILE A 383 -3.80 -6.13 11.34
CA ILE A 383 -4.62 -6.86 12.29
C ILE A 383 -4.11 -8.30 12.42
N TYR A 384 -4.05 -8.78 13.65
CA TYR A 384 -3.70 -10.16 13.98
C TYR A 384 -4.67 -10.69 15.03
N CYS A 385 -5.32 -11.82 14.76
CA CYS A 385 -6.19 -12.47 15.73
C CYS A 385 -5.39 -13.49 16.53
N THR A 386 -5.18 -13.21 17.83
CA THR A 386 -4.44 -14.09 18.74
C THR A 386 -5.32 -15.21 19.29
N LEU A 387 -6.62 -14.92 19.50
CA LEU A 387 -7.62 -15.89 19.92
C LEU A 387 -8.91 -15.67 19.15
N LYS A 388 -9.30 -16.66 18.35
CA LYS A 388 -10.46 -16.59 17.46
C LYS A 388 -11.72 -17.11 18.14
N HIS A 389 -12.76 -16.27 18.18
CA HIS A 389 -14.12 -16.63 18.56
C HIS A 389 -15.10 -16.25 17.45
N GLY A 390 -16.03 -17.17 17.13
CA GLY A 390 -17.08 -16.92 16.14
C GLY A 390 -16.56 -16.67 14.73
N SER A 391 -17.34 -15.93 13.94
CA SER A 391 -17.00 -15.51 12.57
C SER A 391 -17.54 -14.10 12.32
N ALA A 392 -16.99 -13.41 11.33
CA ALA A 392 -17.52 -12.11 10.91
C ALA A 392 -18.96 -12.27 10.42
N VAL A 393 -19.90 -11.55 11.03
CA VAL A 393 -21.30 -11.55 10.62
C VAL A 393 -21.63 -10.19 10.02
N GLU A 394 -22.08 -10.18 8.77
CA GLU A 394 -22.71 -9.01 8.16
C GLU A 394 -24.12 -8.85 8.73
N VAL A 395 -24.36 -7.75 9.44
CA VAL A 395 -25.71 -7.40 9.87
C VAL A 395 -26.42 -6.83 8.65
N SER A 396 -27.39 -7.55 8.10
CA SER A 396 -28.26 -7.02 7.05
C SER A 396 -28.96 -5.78 7.57
N GLN A 397 -28.60 -4.59 7.07
CA GLN A 397 -29.43 -3.42 7.32
C GLN A 397 -30.77 -3.63 6.60
N PRO A 398 -31.91 -3.40 7.26
CA PRO A 398 -33.15 -3.22 6.52
C PRO A 398 -32.91 -2.04 5.59
N VAL A 399 -33.05 -2.27 4.28
CA VAL A 399 -33.15 -1.19 3.31
C VAL A 399 -34.40 -0.42 3.73
N GLU A 400 -34.25 0.77 4.30
CA GLU A 400 -35.36 1.71 4.30
C GLU A 400 -35.65 1.99 2.83
N ASP A 401 -36.75 1.42 2.34
CA ASP A 401 -37.35 1.84 1.08
C ASP A 401 -37.48 3.36 1.17
N ASN A 402 -36.73 4.06 0.31
CA ASN A 402 -36.77 5.50 0.24
C ASN A 402 -38.15 5.89 -0.33
N PHE A 403 -39.15 5.99 0.55
CA PHE A 403 -40.46 6.54 0.25
C PHE A 403 -40.44 8.07 0.31
N ASP A 404 -39.35 8.73 -0.12
CA ASP A 404 -39.39 10.16 -0.43
C ASP A 404 -40.08 10.35 -1.80
N TRP A 405 -41.41 10.37 -1.72
CA TRP A 405 -42.30 10.89 -2.75
C TRP A 405 -42.59 12.38 -2.49
N PHE A 406 -41.57 13.24 -2.56
CA PHE A 406 -41.76 14.68 -2.85
C PHE A 406 -40.53 15.26 -3.56
#